data_AF-R1CVP2-F1
#
_entry.id   AF-R1CVP2-F1
#
_cell.length_a   1.000
_cell.length_b   1.000
_cell.length_c   1.000
_cell.angle_alpha   90.00
_cell.angle_beta   90.00
_cell.angle_gamma   90.00
#
_symmetry.space_group_name_H-M   'P 1'
#
loop_
_entity.id
_entity.type
_entity.pdbx_description
1 polymer ?
#
loop_
_entity_poly.entity_id
_entity_poly.type
_entity_poly.pdbx_seq_one_letter_code
_entity_poly.pdbx_strand_id
1 'polypeptide(L)'
;MQFQVYDIYVVPLIIFLTKVIISIGIPKKFSPLISVVLGIVVGIFYFSPDDILKGILLGVFLAASSVGFYSGSKNVYQEMSNRMKHHKESTRDKEDK
;
A
#
# COMPACT_ATOMS: atom_id res chain seq x y z
N MET A 1 -7.62 27.07 -7.89
CA MET A 1 -7.87 25.62 -7.94
C MET A 1 -8.55 25.23 -6.64
N GLN A 2 -9.79 24.73 -6.68
CA GLN A 2 -10.46 24.25 -5.48
C GLN A 2 -10.00 22.81 -5.28
N PHE A 3 -9.02 22.59 -4.40
CA PHE A 3 -8.66 21.24 -3.97
C PHE A 3 -9.86 20.64 -3.28
N GLN A 4 -10.54 19.73 -3.97
CA GLN A 4 -11.57 18.93 -3.36
C GLN A 4 -10.85 17.93 -2.44
N VAL A 5 -11.21 17.92 -1.16
CA VAL A 5 -10.59 17.09 -0.11
C VAL A 5 -10.52 15.60 -0.53
N TYR A 6 -11.42 15.19 -1.43
CA TYR A 6 -11.45 13.88 -2.05
C TYR A 6 -10.12 13.44 -2.69
N ASP A 7 -9.33 14.33 -3.28
CA ASP A 7 -8.09 13.97 -3.99
C ASP A 7 -7.02 13.40 -3.04
N ILE A 8 -6.99 13.88 -1.79
CA ILE A 8 -6.04 13.43 -0.76
C ILE A 8 -6.37 12.01 -0.28
N TYR A 9 -7.64 11.63 -0.28
CA TYR A 9 -8.09 10.34 0.25
C TYR A 9 -7.95 9.18 -0.73
N VAL A 10 -7.63 9.46 -2.01
CA VAL A 10 -7.56 8.40 -3.03
C VAL A 10 -6.47 7.37 -2.73
N VAL A 11 -5.28 7.81 -2.31
CA VAL A 11 -4.19 6.89 -1.97
C VAL A 11 -4.54 5.98 -0.78
N PRO A 12 -4.96 6.48 0.40
CA PRO A 12 -5.35 5.60 1.51
C PRO A 12 -6.54 4.71 1.16
N LEU A 13 -7.45 5.17 0.29
CA LEU A 13 -8.55 4.35 -0.21
C LEU A 13 -8.04 3.16 -1.06
N ILE A 14 -7.10 3.40 -1.99
CA ILE A 14 -6.49 2.32 -2.80
C ILE A 14 -5.75 1.32 -1.90
N ILE A 15 -4.99 1.81 -0.90
CA ILE A 15 -4.29 0.95 0.07
C ILE A 15 -5.29 0.07 0.82
N PHE A 16 -6.38 0.67 1.31
CA PHE A 16 -7.43 -0.03 2.06
C PHE A 16 -8.09 -1.11 1.21
N LEU A 17 -8.56 -0.78 0.01
CA LEU A 17 -9.19 -1.75 -0.90
C LEU A 17 -8.24 -2.89 -1.27
N THR A 18 -6.99 -2.56 -1.59
CA THR A 18 -5.95 -3.56 -1.91
C THR A 18 -5.78 -4.53 -0.74
N LYS A 19 -5.75 -4.02 0.50
CA LYS A 19 -5.61 -4.85 1.70
C LYS A 19 -6.83 -5.75 1.94
N VAL A 20 -8.05 -5.24 1.73
CA VAL A 20 -9.29 -6.02 1.83
C VAL A 20 -9.27 -7.19 0.84
N ILE A 21 -8.90 -6.93 -0.43
CA ILE A 21 -8.83 -7.96 -1.48
C ILE A 21 -7.82 -9.05 -1.12
N ILE A 22 -6.63 -8.67 -0.67
CA ILE A 22 -5.59 -9.62 -0.25
C ILE A 22 -6.05 -10.43 0.97
N SER A 23 -6.85 -9.83 1.85
CA SER A 23 -7.35 -10.50 3.06
C SER A 23 -8.32 -11.65 2.77
N ILE A 24 -8.92 -11.70 1.57
CA ILE A 24 -9.89 -12.75 1.18
C ILE A 24 -9.19 -14.07 0.75
N GLY A 25 -7.86 -14.09 0.67
CA GLY A 25 -7.08 -15.31 0.39
C GLY A 25 -6.16 -15.19 -0.83
N ILE A 26 -6.07 -14.01 -1.44
CA ILE A 26 -5.12 -13.77 -2.55
C ILE A 26 -3.70 -13.64 -1.97
N PRO A 27 -2.69 -14.33 -2.54
CA PRO A 27 -1.34 -14.22 -2.04
C PRO A 27 -0.80 -12.80 -2.21
N LYS A 28 -0.09 -12.31 -1.19
CA LYS A 28 0.45 -10.93 -1.10
C LYS A 28 1.32 -10.49 -2.29
N LYS A 29 1.79 -11.45 -3.10
CA LYS A 29 2.54 -11.22 -4.35
C LYS A 29 1.74 -10.42 -5.38
N PHE A 30 0.41 -10.49 -5.36
CA PHE A 30 -0.46 -9.75 -6.29
C PHE A 30 -0.85 -8.35 -5.79
N SER A 31 -0.36 -7.92 -4.62
CA SER A 31 -0.64 -6.57 -4.09
C SER A 31 -0.35 -5.44 -5.07
N PRO A 32 0.78 -5.45 -5.82
CA PRO A 32 1.07 -4.38 -6.77
C PRO A 32 0.10 -4.38 -7.95
N LEU A 33 -0.24 -5.55 -8.46
CA LEU A 33 -1.14 -5.71 -9.60
C LEU A 33 -2.55 -5.21 -9.27
N ILE A 34 -3.07 -5.60 -8.10
CA ILE A 34 -4.39 -5.17 -7.61
C ILE A 34 -4.43 -3.64 -7.44
N SER A 35 -3.38 -3.06 -6.84
CA SER A 35 -3.30 -1.61 -6.63
C SER A 35 -3.25 -0.84 -7.96
N VAL A 36 -2.57 -1.37 -8.98
CA VAL A 36 -2.49 -0.75 -10.31
C VAL A 36 -3.83 -0.79 -11.03
N VAL A 37 -4.51 -1.94 -11.02
CA VAL A 37 -5.85 -2.07 -11.61
C VAL A 37 -6.82 -1.09 -10.95
N LEU A 38 -6.84 -1.04 -9.61
CA LEU A 38 -7.66 -0.09 -8.86
C LEU A 38 -7.30 1.36 -9.16
N GLY A 39 -6.00 1.69 -9.20
CA GLY A 39 -5.54 3.05 -9.51
C GLY A 39 -5.95 3.50 -10.91
N ILE A 40 -5.83 2.63 -11.91
CA ILE A 40 -6.26 2.94 -13.29
C ILE A 40 -7.78 3.14 -13.35
N VAL A 41 -8.56 2.26 -12.72
CA VAL A 41 -10.03 2.41 -12.67
C VAL A 41 -10.40 3.75 -12.02
N VAL A 42 -9.82 4.08 -10.88
CA VAL A 42 -10.08 5.37 -10.21
C VAL A 42 -9.59 6.54 -11.08
N GLY A 43 -8.42 6.43 -11.70
CA GLY A 43 -7.85 7.48 -12.55
C GLY A 43 -8.71 7.81 -13.76
N ILE A 44 -9.25 6.79 -14.44
CA ILE A 44 -10.14 6.97 -15.61
C ILE A 44 -11.51 7.50 -15.18
N PHE A 45 -12.14 6.91 -14.16
CA PHE A 45 -13.51 7.26 -13.79
C PHE A 45 -13.64 8.54 -12.95
N TYR A 46 -12.61 8.90 -12.17
CA TYR A 46 -12.70 10.00 -11.20
C TYR A 46 -11.93 11.27 -11.62
N PHE A 47 -10.70 11.13 -12.13
CA PHE A 47 -9.83 12.29 -12.37
C PHE A 47 -9.95 12.90 -13.77
N SER A 48 -10.05 12.08 -14.81
CA SER A 48 -10.05 12.57 -16.19
C SER A 48 -10.84 11.64 -17.11
N PRO A 49 -12.19 11.66 -17.02
CA PRO A 49 -13.04 10.86 -17.90
C PRO A 49 -12.92 11.29 -19.38
N ASP A 50 -12.62 12.57 -19.64
CA ASP A 50 -12.47 13.11 -20.99
C ASP A 50 -11.14 12.76 -21.66
N ASP A 51 -10.12 12.40 -20.86
CA ASP A 51 -8.77 12.12 -21.35
C ASP A 51 -8.23 10.84 -20.69
N ILE A 52 -8.56 9.72 -21.32
CA ILE A 52 -8.23 8.37 -20.86
C ILE A 52 -6.72 8.23 -20.59
N LEU A 53 -5.88 8.87 -21.40
CA LEU A 53 -4.43 8.77 -21.29
C LEU A 53 -3.93 9.48 -20.02
N LYS A 54 -4.46 10.66 -19.71
CA LYS A 54 -4.21 11.34 -18.42
C LYS A 54 -4.74 10.54 -17.23
N GLY A 55 -5.94 9.98 -17.34
CA GLY A 55 -6.55 9.16 -16.30
C GLY A 55 -5.70 7.93 -15.94
N ILE A 56 -5.19 7.21 -16.96
CA ILE A 56 -4.27 6.08 -16.75
C ILE A 56 -2.98 6.55 -16.07
N LEU A 57 -2.39 7.66 -16.54
CA LEU A 57 -1.12 8.14 -16.01
C LEU A 57 -1.25 8.53 -14.52
N LEU A 58 -2.27 9.33 -14.18
CA LEU A 58 -2.59 9.69 -12.80
C LEU A 58 -2.91 8.46 -11.94
N GLY A 59 -3.70 7.53 -12.47
CA GLY A 59 -4.06 6.29 -11.80
C GLY A 59 -2.85 5.41 -11.47
N VAL A 60 -1.90 5.29 -12.40
CA VAL A 60 -0.64 4.56 -12.19
C VAL A 60 0.24 5.26 -11.16
N PHE A 61 0.33 6.59 -11.16
CA PHE A 61 1.06 7.33 -10.13
C PHE A 61 0.49 7.07 -8.73
N LEU A 62 -0.84 7.18 -8.58
CA LEU A 62 -1.52 6.92 -7.30
C LEU A 62 -1.35 5.47 -6.85
N ALA A 63 -1.44 4.51 -7.78
CA ALA A 63 -1.18 3.11 -7.51
C ALA A 63 0.27 2.87 -7.04
N ALA A 64 1.26 3.44 -7.73
CA ALA A 64 2.67 3.29 -7.36
C ALA A 64 2.95 3.85 -5.96
N SER A 65 2.37 5.02 -5.62
CA SER A 65 2.45 5.59 -4.27
C SER A 65 1.85 4.66 -3.22
N SER A 66 0.65 4.10 -3.49
CA SER A 66 -0.01 3.12 -2.60
C SER A 66 0.84 1.87 -2.36
N VAL A 67 1.41 1.28 -3.42
CA VAL A 67 2.26 0.08 -3.33
C VAL A 67 3.53 0.35 -2.52
N GLY A 68 4.17 1.50 -2.75
CA GLY A 68 5.33 1.93 -1.96
C GLY A 68 5.00 2.07 -0.48
N PHE A 69 3.83 2.65 -0.17
CA PHE A 69 3.36 2.82 1.20
C PHE A 69 3.05 1.48 1.89
N TYR A 70 2.34 0.58 1.20
CA TYR A 70 2.00 -0.76 1.72
C TYR A 70 3.24 -1.61 1.96
N SER A 71 4.16 -1.67 1.00
CA SER A 71 5.41 -2.43 1.13
C SER A 71 6.33 -1.84 2.20
N GLY A 72 6.47 -0.51 2.21
CA GLY A 72 7.31 0.21 3.17
C GLY A 72 6.85 0.00 4.61
N SER A 73 5.57 0.23 4.89
CA SER A 73 5.00 0.02 6.22
C SER A 73 5.12 -1.44 6.69
N LYS A 74 4.88 -2.41 5.81
CA LYS A 74 5.05 -3.84 6.11
C LYS A 74 6.50 -4.17 6.45
N ASN A 75 7.47 -3.65 5.70
CA ASN A 75 8.88 -3.95 5.89
C ASN A 75 9.40 -3.41 7.23
N VAL A 76 9.03 -2.16 7.56
CA VAL A 76 9.36 -1.55 8.86
C VAL A 76 8.78 -2.35 10.02
N TYR A 77 7.50 -2.75 9.93
CA TYR A 77 6.86 -3.55 10.97
C TYR A 77 7.56 -4.90 11.18
N GLN A 78 7.90 -5.58 10.08
CA GLN A 78 8.56 -6.88 10.13
C GLN A 78 9.97 -6.80 10.73
N GLU A 79 10.75 -5.79 10.34
CA GLU A 79 12.09 -5.55 10.89
C GLU A 79 12.03 -5.21 12.39
N MET A 80 11.10 -4.36 12.81
CA MET A 80 10.93 -4.00 14.22
C MET A 80 10.55 -5.22 15.08
N SER A 81 9.67 -6.09 14.56
CA SER A 81 9.30 -7.33 15.24
C SER A 81 10.49 -8.30 15.36
N ASN A 82 11.35 -8.39 14.34
CA ASN A 82 12.53 -9.25 14.38
C ASN A 82 13.55 -8.77 15.41
N ARG A 83 13.79 -7.45 15.51
CA ARG A 83 14.69 -6.87 16.51
C ARG A 83 14.26 -7.17 17.93
N MET A 84 12.96 -7.10 18.23
CA MET A 84 12.45 -7.45 19.57
C MET A 84 12.68 -8.92 19.93
N LYS A 85 12.54 -9.84 18.97
CA LYS A 85 12.82 -11.27 19.20
C LYS A 85 14.30 -11.50 19.53
N HIS A 86 15.20 -10.92 18.73
CA HIS A 86 16.65 -11.03 18.95
C HIS A 86 17.10 -10.46 20.30
N HIS A 87 16.50 -9.35 20.75
CA HIS A 87 16.81 -8.76 22.06
C HIS A 87 16.36 -9.64 23.23
N LYS A 88 15.20 -10.31 23.09
CA LYS A 88 14.66 -11.21 24.11
C LYS A 88 15.42 -12.53 24.23
N GLU A 89 15.99 -13.00 23.13
CA GLU A 89 16.84 -14.20 23.08
C GLU A 89 18.24 -13.91 23.65
N SER A 90 18.83 -12.76 23.31
CA SER A 90 20.11 -12.28 23.85
C SER A 90 20.11 -12.03 25.38
N THR A 91 18.95 -11.77 25.98
CA THR A 91 18.83 -11.49 27.43
C THR A 91 18.64 -12.78 28.23
N ARG A 92 17.92 -13.77 27.70
CA ARG A 92 17.79 -15.11 28.30
C ARG A 92 19.13 -15.85 28.39
N ASP A 93 19.94 -15.80 27.33
CA ASP A 93 21.28 -16.44 27.30
C ASP A 93 22.26 -15.89 28.35
N LYS A 94 21.96 -14.72 28.95
CA LYS A 94 22.75 -14.11 30.03
C LYS A 94 22.23 -14.42 31.43
N GLU A 95 20.98 -14.86 31.57
CA GLU A 95 20.40 -15.27 32.86
C GLU A 95 20.70 -16.74 33.17
N ASP A 96 20.95 -17.57 32.15
CA ASP A 96 21.28 -19.00 32.29
C ASP A 96 22.80 -19.29 32.46
N LYS A 97 23.64 -18.26 32.58
CA LYS A 97 25.10 -18.35 32.81
C LYS A 97 25.50 -17.77 34.15
#